data_AF-A0A314UIP8-F1
#
_entry.id   AF-A0A314UIP8-F1
#
_cell.length_a   1.000
_cell.length_b   1.000
_cell.length_c   1.000
_cell.angle_alpha   90.00
_cell.angle_beta   90.00
_cell.angle_gamma   90.00
#
_symmetry.space_group_name_H-M   'P 1'
#
loop_
_entity.id
_entity.type
_entity.pdbx_description
1 polymer ?
#
loop_
_entity_poly.entity_id
_entity_poly.type
_entity_poly.pdbx_seq_one_letter_code
_entity_poly.pdbx_strand_id
1 'polypeptide(L)'
;MGDNRNTSQPSAAAALLTSGQDVQDYTWMLVDSRQSEVRCNIYLIKKYMRELYVRTGIDKSRGELGNISKMEKSLAQLVDLTKSMLEQIRSLQPTVHKAVNPYPSLPMDSEHASLTLNQGEAIRSVYLFVSHYGIQERTNAIYGVKFKHGGGVTHEPPVIGLVDKFCEGEKYDVIGMKAAHIFNHSKLYVVAQSGGYIIDTKTMSRCSSFPPPVAYKSTSIVLSAYDKLYCLAIPLEPIRHRSFKRYDHDMNVWEEMPSCPFYNYRIITGYAVCYGVILFSLCGGRKNFDVLAFHISRNQWRQVEVDTSVDYAPFQGRAVVVGKTIYSLQENEFIAFSFRMDKGDDNSIVYSLSQLFILQGLQIVRPPLPFEIQSEYLVHLGNQDFFHVKTGHCYGTAQYLCITTFQIVVGEGERDMIKTINSTVHSVDLECSEYFNLVFCFMPECGDYEPIEDKSVTSMNQPKQEENHSGIWQRKKPGME
;
A
#
# COMPACT_ATOMS: atom_id res chain seq x y z
N MET A 1 14.85 74.04 17.32
CA MET A 1 13.87 73.03 17.73
C MET A 1 14.10 71.84 16.79
N GLY A 2 15.03 70.93 17.05
CA GLY A 2 14.93 69.83 18.02
C GLY A 2 13.92 68.79 17.50
N ASP A 3 14.19 67.51 17.27
CA ASP A 3 15.37 66.66 17.44
C ASP A 3 15.10 65.31 16.72
N ASN A 4 16.16 64.58 16.37
CA ASN A 4 16.26 63.12 16.15
C ASN A 4 15.23 62.34 15.28
N ARG A 5 15.69 61.90 14.09
CA ARG A 5 15.42 60.53 13.58
C ARG A 5 16.72 59.86 13.15
N ASN A 6 17.23 59.10 14.12
CA ASN A 6 18.37 58.20 14.05
C ASN A 6 18.23 57.16 12.95
N THR A 7 19.29 57.04 12.16
CA THR A 7 19.77 55.80 11.56
C THR A 7 19.91 54.71 12.64
N SER A 8 19.03 53.72 12.63
CA SER A 8 19.20 52.51 13.45
C SER A 8 19.87 51.41 12.63
N GLN A 9 21.04 50.99 13.09
CA GLN A 9 21.77 49.79 12.68
C GLN A 9 20.87 48.54 12.72
N PRO A 10 21.10 47.53 11.86
CA PRO A 10 20.44 46.24 12.01
C PRO A 10 20.89 45.57 13.32
N SER A 11 19.91 45.28 14.17
CA SER A 11 20.09 44.56 15.43
C SER A 11 20.64 43.16 15.17
N ALA A 12 21.74 42.83 15.87
CA ALA A 12 22.40 41.53 15.91
C ALA A 12 21.52 40.38 16.46
N ALA A 13 20.25 40.63 16.77
CA ALA A 13 19.29 39.61 17.19
C ALA A 13 18.60 38.88 16.02
N ALA A 14 18.67 39.40 14.78
CA ALA A 14 18.09 38.73 13.60
C ALA A 14 19.02 37.67 12.98
N ALA A 15 20.30 37.64 13.36
CA ALA A 15 21.28 36.66 12.86
C ALA A 15 21.33 35.35 13.67
N LEU A 16 20.61 35.28 14.81
CA LEU A 16 20.58 34.11 15.69
C LEU A 16 19.36 33.20 15.48
N LEU A 17 18.44 33.55 14.57
CA LEU A 17 17.27 32.71 14.23
C LEU A 17 17.41 31.95 12.90
N THR A 18 18.51 32.14 12.17
CA THR A 18 18.84 31.34 10.97
C THR A 18 19.91 30.28 11.23
N SER A 19 20.68 30.38 12.32
CA SER A 19 21.76 29.41 12.61
C SER A 19 21.26 28.04 13.09
N GLY A 20 19.98 27.90 13.46
CA GLY A 20 19.39 26.61 13.82
C GLY A 20 19.01 25.76 12.61
N GLN A 21 18.65 26.40 11.49
CA GLN A 21 18.31 25.73 10.24
C GLN A 21 19.58 25.30 9.50
N ASP A 22 20.61 26.16 9.46
CA ASP A 22 21.91 25.83 8.86
C ASP A 22 22.61 24.67 9.59
N VAL A 23 22.47 24.55 10.93
CA VAL A 23 23.05 23.42 11.68
C VAL A 23 22.28 22.12 11.44
N GLN A 24 20.95 22.15 11.26
CA GLN A 24 20.19 20.95 10.88
C GLN A 24 20.43 20.55 9.43
N ASP A 25 20.56 21.50 8.52
CA ASP A 25 20.88 21.24 7.10
C ASP A 25 22.33 20.78 6.94
N TYR A 26 23.30 21.31 7.70
CA TYR A 26 24.67 20.78 7.73
C TYR A 26 24.73 19.38 8.34
N THR A 27 23.92 19.11 9.38
CA THR A 27 23.86 17.78 10.02
C THR A 27 23.20 16.77 9.09
N TRP A 28 22.13 17.14 8.38
CA TRP A 28 21.52 16.31 7.33
C TRP A 28 22.46 16.13 6.14
N MET A 29 23.15 17.17 5.67
CA MET A 29 24.15 17.05 4.61
C MET A 29 25.35 16.19 5.01
N LEU A 30 25.83 16.25 6.27
CA LEU A 30 26.88 15.37 6.76
C LEU A 30 26.40 13.92 6.88
N VAL A 31 25.16 13.70 7.33
CA VAL A 31 24.55 12.36 7.40
C VAL A 31 24.33 11.79 6.00
N ASP A 32 23.86 12.61 5.05
CA ASP A 32 23.60 12.21 3.66
C ASP A 32 24.90 12.00 2.86
N SER A 33 25.93 12.82 3.12
CA SER A 33 27.29 12.64 2.58
C SER A 33 27.95 11.37 3.11
N ARG A 34 27.85 11.08 4.41
CA ARG A 34 28.34 9.83 5.01
C ARG A 34 27.53 8.61 4.56
N GLN A 35 26.23 8.74 4.32
CA GLN A 35 25.43 7.67 3.71
C GLN A 35 25.76 7.45 2.23
N SER A 36 26.09 8.49 1.47
CA SER A 36 26.58 8.39 0.11
C SER A 36 27.93 7.65 0.05
N GLU A 37 28.82 7.90 1.01
CA GLU A 37 30.10 7.19 1.15
C GLU A 37 29.88 5.70 1.47
N VAL A 38 28.97 5.39 2.40
CA VAL A 38 28.55 4.01 2.70
C VAL A 38 27.96 3.31 1.46
N ARG A 39 27.09 3.99 0.69
CA ARG A 39 26.54 3.45 -0.57
C ARG A 39 27.63 3.19 -1.62
N CYS A 40 28.60 4.09 -1.75
CA CYS A 40 29.72 3.95 -2.68
C CYS A 40 30.63 2.76 -2.30
N ASN A 41 30.89 2.57 -1.00
CA ASN A 41 31.65 1.45 -0.48
C ASN A 41 30.91 0.10 -0.68
N ILE A 42 29.59 0.07 -0.49
CA ILE A 42 28.75 -1.10 -0.81
C ILE A 42 28.83 -1.45 -2.31
N TYR A 43 28.79 -0.43 -3.19
CA TYR A 43 28.95 -0.65 -4.63
C TYR A 43 30.32 -1.25 -4.98
N LEU A 44 31.40 -0.77 -4.36
CA LEU A 44 32.75 -1.32 -4.56
C LEU A 44 32.84 -2.78 -4.08
N ILE A 45 32.23 -3.13 -2.94
CA ILE A 45 32.14 -4.52 -2.47
C ILE A 45 31.39 -5.40 -3.48
N LYS A 46 30.25 -4.92 -4.01
CA LYS A 46 29.49 -5.65 -5.06
C LYS A 46 30.35 -5.90 -6.30
N LYS A 47 31.18 -4.93 -6.70
CA LYS A 47 32.11 -5.06 -7.83
C LYS A 47 33.18 -6.12 -7.53
N TYR A 48 33.83 -6.05 -6.38
CA TYR A 48 34.87 -7.01 -5.98
C TYR A 48 34.35 -8.44 -5.79
N MET A 49 33.16 -8.60 -5.18
CA MET A 49 32.52 -9.91 -5.03
C MET A 49 32.14 -10.53 -6.38
N ARG A 50 31.67 -9.72 -7.33
CA ARG A 50 31.37 -10.19 -8.69
C ARG A 50 32.65 -10.57 -9.45
N GLU A 51 33.72 -9.81 -9.31
CA GLU A 51 35.03 -10.15 -9.88
C GLU A 51 35.61 -11.44 -9.28
N LEU A 52 35.49 -11.64 -7.96
CA LEU A 52 35.89 -12.87 -7.28
C LEU A 52 35.07 -14.07 -7.75
N TYR A 53 33.75 -13.94 -7.84
CA TYR A 53 32.86 -15.02 -8.28
C TYR A 53 33.17 -15.48 -9.71
N VAL A 54 33.35 -14.54 -10.65
CA VAL A 54 33.72 -14.83 -12.04
C VAL A 54 35.08 -15.53 -12.11
N ARG A 55 36.05 -15.14 -11.28
CA ARG A 55 37.37 -15.77 -11.25
C ARG A 55 37.36 -17.17 -10.67
N THR A 56 36.63 -17.40 -9.57
CA THR A 56 36.48 -18.74 -8.99
C THR A 56 35.76 -19.72 -9.92
N GLY A 57 34.87 -19.22 -10.80
CA GLY A 57 34.24 -20.03 -11.86
C GLY A 57 35.22 -20.43 -12.97
N ILE A 58 36.16 -19.55 -13.32
CA ILE A 58 37.18 -19.80 -14.34
C ILE A 58 38.28 -20.73 -13.80
N ASP A 59 38.73 -20.55 -12.56
CA ASP A 59 39.81 -21.37 -11.97
C ASP A 59 39.37 -22.84 -11.72
N LYS A 60 38.07 -23.08 -11.42
CA LYS A 60 37.50 -24.44 -11.36
C LYS A 60 37.54 -25.19 -12.71
N SER A 61 37.55 -24.45 -13.83
CA SER A 61 37.56 -25.03 -15.18
C SER A 61 38.96 -25.27 -15.74
N ARG A 62 40.02 -24.73 -15.13
CA ARG A 62 41.39 -24.74 -15.69
C ARG A 62 42.49 -25.32 -14.81
N GLY A 63 42.25 -25.63 -13.53
CA GLY A 63 43.24 -26.34 -12.70
C GLY A 63 44.57 -25.58 -12.54
N GLU A 64 44.57 -24.25 -12.59
CA GLU A 64 45.78 -23.43 -12.42
C GLU A 64 45.89 -22.91 -10.97
N LEU A 65 46.88 -23.41 -10.22
CA LEU A 65 47.15 -23.05 -8.82
C LEU A 65 47.78 -21.65 -8.63
N GLY A 66 47.89 -20.85 -9.70
CA GLY A 66 48.68 -19.61 -9.72
C GLY A 66 48.00 -18.34 -9.20
N ASN A 67 46.70 -18.37 -8.89
CA ASN A 67 45.91 -17.17 -8.55
C ASN A 67 45.60 -16.98 -7.05
N ILE A 68 46.01 -17.92 -6.18
CA ILE A 68 45.64 -17.94 -4.75
C ILE A 68 46.12 -16.68 -4.01
N SER A 69 47.36 -16.24 -4.23
CA SER A 69 47.93 -15.07 -3.52
C SER A 69 47.24 -13.73 -3.87
N LYS A 70 46.69 -13.60 -5.09
CA LYS A 70 45.88 -12.42 -5.47
C LYS A 70 44.49 -12.49 -4.84
N MET A 71 43.92 -13.69 -4.71
CA MET A 71 42.63 -13.90 -4.05
C MET A 71 42.71 -13.60 -2.55
N GLU A 72 43.78 -14.04 -1.89
CA GLU A 72 44.08 -13.72 -0.48
C GLU A 72 44.23 -12.22 -0.26
N LYS A 73 44.89 -11.50 -1.18
CA LYS A 73 45.04 -10.04 -1.09
C LYS A 73 43.70 -9.31 -1.24
N SER A 74 42.84 -9.75 -2.16
CA SER A 74 41.48 -9.19 -2.31
C SER A 74 40.59 -9.51 -1.11
N LEU A 75 40.71 -10.69 -0.51
CA LEU A 75 39.99 -11.07 0.71
C LEU A 75 40.45 -10.24 1.91
N ALA A 76 41.75 -10.00 2.08
CA ALA A 76 42.27 -9.15 3.14
C ALA A 76 41.74 -7.71 3.03
N GLN A 77 41.71 -7.15 1.81
CA GLN A 77 41.14 -5.82 1.56
C GLN A 77 39.64 -5.76 1.86
N LEU A 78 38.89 -6.84 1.60
CA LEU A 78 37.47 -6.93 1.92
C LEU A 78 37.21 -6.96 3.44
N VAL A 79 38.07 -7.66 4.20
CA VAL A 79 38.01 -7.75 5.66
C VAL A 79 38.31 -6.40 6.31
N ASP A 80 39.32 -5.67 5.82
CA ASP A 80 39.65 -4.35 6.34
C ASP A 80 38.52 -3.33 6.07
N LEU A 81 37.90 -3.40 4.90
CA LEU A 81 36.78 -2.53 4.52
C LEU A 81 35.53 -2.80 5.38
N THR A 82 35.21 -4.08 5.63
CA THR A 82 34.06 -4.46 6.48
C THR A 82 34.27 -4.06 7.93
N LYS A 83 35.50 -4.14 8.45
CA LYS A 83 35.84 -3.70 9.80
C LYS A 83 35.67 -2.19 9.97
N SER A 84 36.14 -1.40 9.00
CA SER A 84 35.97 0.06 8.97
C SER A 84 34.48 0.47 8.98
N MET A 85 33.64 -0.24 8.22
CA MET A 85 32.19 0.03 8.18
C MET A 85 31.48 -0.30 9.49
N LEU A 86 31.85 -1.39 10.17
CA LEU A 86 31.24 -1.75 11.44
C LEU A 86 31.48 -0.68 12.52
N GLU A 87 32.64 -0.04 12.50
CA GLU A 87 32.93 1.08 13.39
C GLU A 87 32.13 2.34 13.03
N GLN A 88 31.97 2.65 11.74
CA GLN A 88 31.12 3.76 11.29
C GLN A 88 29.65 3.55 11.69
N ILE A 89 29.11 2.34 11.56
CA ILE A 89 27.72 2.02 11.93
C ILE A 89 27.50 2.15 13.44
N ARG A 90 28.46 1.71 14.27
CA ARG A 90 28.38 1.86 15.74
C ARG A 90 28.39 3.32 16.19
N SER A 91 28.95 4.24 15.40
CA SER A 91 28.98 5.67 15.71
C SER A 91 27.66 6.42 15.45
N LEU A 92 26.65 5.76 14.86
CA LEU A 92 25.42 6.39 14.35
C LEU A 92 24.17 6.26 15.28
N GLN A 93 24.27 5.73 16.51
CA GLN A 93 23.10 5.62 17.40
C GLN A 93 22.72 6.95 18.08
N PRO A 94 21.47 7.46 17.95
CA PRO A 94 21.02 8.66 18.67
C PRO A 94 20.47 8.31 20.07
N THR A 95 20.77 9.16 21.04
CA THR A 95 20.21 9.15 22.41
C THR A 95 18.77 9.68 22.40
N VAL A 96 17.81 8.91 22.90
CA VAL A 96 16.37 9.26 22.91
C VAL A 96 16.03 10.18 24.09
N HIS A 97 15.47 11.36 23.83
CA HIS A 97 14.87 12.23 24.85
C HIS A 97 13.35 11.98 24.95
N LYS A 98 12.86 11.67 26.15
CA LYS A 98 11.43 11.60 26.51
C LYS A 98 10.88 13.00 26.80
N ALA A 99 9.71 13.33 26.25
CA ALA A 99 8.91 14.47 26.69
C ALA A 99 7.57 13.98 27.29
N VAL A 100 7.18 14.58 28.42
CA VAL A 100 5.98 14.28 29.22
C VAL A 100 4.91 15.32 28.87
N ASN A 101 3.66 14.90 28.65
CA ASN A 101 2.54 15.80 28.41
C ASN A 101 1.62 15.89 29.66
N PRO A 102 1.32 17.10 30.21
CA PRO A 102 0.47 17.27 31.37
C PRO A 102 -0.94 17.78 30.99
N TYR A 103 -1.96 17.22 31.65
CA TYR A 103 -3.38 17.65 31.77
C TYR A 103 -4.45 17.07 30.81
N PRO A 104 -5.71 16.95 31.31
CA PRO A 104 -6.65 15.91 30.93
C PRO A 104 -7.79 16.39 30.01
N SER A 105 -8.33 15.44 29.25
CA SER A 105 -9.40 15.57 28.27
C SER A 105 -10.81 15.67 28.87
N LEU A 106 -11.69 16.37 28.16
CA LEU A 106 -13.15 16.31 28.33
C LEU A 106 -13.81 15.77 27.05
N PRO A 107 -15.00 15.13 27.14
CA PRO A 107 -15.56 14.30 26.07
C PRO A 107 -16.66 15.01 25.26
N MET A 108 -16.83 14.64 23.98
CA MET A 108 -18.08 14.85 23.23
C MET A 108 -18.38 13.69 22.26
N ASP A 109 -19.56 13.11 22.51
CA ASP A 109 -20.63 12.61 21.63
C ASP A 109 -20.34 11.61 20.50
N SER A 110 -20.40 10.34 20.91
CA SER A 110 -20.56 9.15 20.10
C SER A 110 -22.04 8.83 19.88
N GLU A 111 -22.61 9.16 18.72
CA GLU A 111 -23.92 8.59 18.32
C GLU A 111 -23.96 7.86 16.98
N HIS A 112 -22.85 7.74 16.24
CA HIS A 112 -22.84 7.01 14.95
C HIS A 112 -21.76 5.94 14.77
N ALA A 113 -21.04 5.56 15.84
CA ALA A 113 -19.94 4.57 15.78
C ALA A 113 -20.28 3.22 16.46
N SER A 114 -21.54 2.80 16.44
CA SER A 114 -21.95 1.50 17.00
C SER A 114 -22.21 0.46 15.90
N LEU A 115 -21.13 -0.10 15.36
CA LEU A 115 -21.09 -1.51 14.96
C LEU A 115 -20.01 -2.17 15.82
N THR A 116 -20.50 -2.98 16.75
CA THR A 116 -19.79 -3.60 17.87
C THR A 116 -18.51 -4.33 17.47
N LEU A 117 -17.35 -3.77 17.83
CA LEU A 117 -16.16 -4.55 18.11
C LEU A 117 -15.86 -4.42 19.61
N ASN A 118 -15.89 -5.54 20.33
CA ASN A 118 -15.71 -5.58 21.78
C ASN A 118 -14.44 -4.84 22.20
N GLN A 119 -14.61 -3.76 22.97
CA GLN A 119 -13.56 -2.93 23.57
C GLN A 119 -12.95 -3.61 24.82
N GLY A 120 -12.49 -4.85 24.68
CA GLY A 120 -11.55 -5.48 25.62
C GLY A 120 -10.14 -5.46 25.04
N GLU A 121 -9.11 -5.70 25.86
CA GLU A 121 -7.76 -6.06 25.38
C GLU A 121 -7.85 -7.37 24.58
N ALA A 122 -8.24 -7.27 23.31
CA ALA A 122 -8.32 -8.40 22.41
C ALA A 122 -6.98 -8.53 21.69
N ILE A 123 -6.40 -9.74 21.71
CA ILE A 123 -5.30 -10.07 20.83
C ILE A 123 -5.88 -10.17 19.42
N ARG A 124 -5.47 -9.25 18.54
CA ARG A 124 -5.84 -9.25 17.12
C ARG A 124 -4.71 -9.83 16.28
N SER A 125 -5.05 -10.30 15.09
CA SER A 125 -4.09 -10.92 14.18
C SER A 125 -4.19 -10.33 12.78
N VAL A 126 -3.08 -9.82 12.24
CA VAL A 126 -2.95 -9.49 10.82
C VAL A 126 -2.09 -10.54 10.16
N TYR A 127 -2.52 -11.03 8.99
CA TYR A 127 -1.81 -12.05 8.24
C TYR A 127 -1.14 -11.45 7.02
N LEU A 128 0.13 -11.81 6.83
CA LEU A 128 0.99 -11.36 5.74
C LEU A 128 1.21 -12.52 4.78
N PHE A 129 0.67 -12.42 3.58
CA PHE A 129 0.96 -13.37 2.52
C PHE A 129 2.17 -12.89 1.71
N VAL A 130 3.23 -13.69 1.68
CA VAL A 130 4.49 -13.35 1.03
C VAL A 130 4.91 -14.38 0.00
N SER A 131 5.67 -13.94 -0.99
CA SER A 131 6.31 -14.79 -2.00
C SER A 131 7.82 -14.68 -1.85
N HIS A 132 8.50 -15.80 -1.63
CA HIS A 132 9.96 -15.87 -1.58
C HIS A 132 10.57 -15.98 -2.98
N TYR A 133 11.76 -15.40 -3.14
CA TYR A 133 12.60 -15.41 -4.33
C TYR A 133 13.99 -15.91 -3.91
N GLY A 134 14.54 -16.91 -4.62
CA GLY A 134 15.75 -17.62 -4.21
C GLY A 134 16.14 -18.79 -5.11
N ILE A 135 17.18 -19.55 -4.73
CA ILE A 135 17.95 -20.44 -5.62
C ILE A 135 17.32 -21.82 -5.87
N GLN A 136 16.47 -22.35 -4.97
CA GLN A 136 16.09 -23.77 -5.11
C GLN A 136 14.58 -24.06 -5.14
N GLU A 137 13.74 -23.38 -4.37
CA GLU A 137 12.28 -23.60 -4.45
C GLU A 137 11.53 -22.30 -4.19
N ARG A 138 10.57 -21.98 -5.06
CA ARG A 138 9.72 -20.81 -4.85
C ARG A 138 8.61 -21.16 -3.90
N THR A 139 8.64 -20.54 -2.73
CA THR A 139 7.71 -20.85 -1.64
C THR A 139 6.93 -19.60 -1.24
N ASN A 140 5.62 -19.77 -1.10
CA ASN A 140 4.78 -18.76 -0.48
C ASN A 140 4.67 -19.06 1.01
N ALA A 141 4.45 -18.03 1.81
CA ALA A 141 4.20 -18.22 3.23
C ALA A 141 3.15 -17.25 3.73
N ILE A 142 2.47 -17.68 4.79
CA ILE A 142 1.63 -16.81 5.61
C ILE A 142 2.35 -16.61 6.95
N TYR A 143 2.59 -15.35 7.29
CA TYR A 143 3.01 -14.95 8.63
C TYR A 143 1.82 -14.36 9.38
N GLY A 144 1.62 -14.75 10.63
CA GLY A 144 0.65 -14.17 11.53
C GLY A 144 1.32 -13.17 12.45
N VAL A 145 0.83 -11.93 12.45
CA VAL A 145 1.27 -10.86 13.36
C VAL A 145 0.21 -10.67 14.43
N LYS A 146 0.53 -11.09 15.66
CA LYS A 146 -0.36 -10.96 16.81
C LYS A 146 0.01 -9.74 17.63
N PHE A 147 -0.98 -8.91 17.96
CA PHE A 147 -0.79 -7.70 18.75
C PHE A 147 -2.00 -7.42 19.63
N LYS A 148 -1.78 -6.76 20.76
CA LYS A 148 -2.87 -6.25 21.61
C LYS A 148 -3.44 -4.99 20.98
N HIS A 149 -4.76 -4.91 20.93
CA HIS A 149 -5.45 -3.77 20.34
C HIS A 149 -6.73 -3.43 21.13
N GLY A 150 -6.83 -2.18 21.57
CA GLY A 150 -7.88 -1.72 22.48
C GLY A 150 -7.48 -1.88 23.94
N GLY A 151 -7.64 -0.82 24.75
CA GLY A 151 -7.26 -0.79 26.17
C GLY A 151 -5.81 -0.33 26.41
N GLY A 152 -5.61 0.95 26.71
CA GLY A 152 -4.31 1.51 27.11
C GLY A 152 -3.19 1.42 26.06
N VAL A 153 -2.11 2.18 26.25
CA VAL A 153 -0.91 2.06 25.39
C VAL A 153 -0.10 0.86 25.89
N THR A 154 -0.37 -0.34 25.37
CA THR A 154 0.52 -1.49 25.59
C THR A 154 1.67 -1.41 24.59
N HIS A 155 2.88 -1.09 25.06
CA HIS A 155 4.11 -1.06 24.25
C HIS A 155 4.70 -2.46 23.96
N GLU A 156 3.90 -3.53 24.12
CA GLU A 156 4.36 -4.87 23.81
C GLU A 156 4.61 -4.99 22.30
N PRO A 157 5.78 -5.48 21.87
CA PRO A 157 6.07 -5.67 20.46
C PRO A 157 5.14 -6.74 19.87
N PRO A 158 4.69 -6.58 18.62
CA PRO A 158 3.90 -7.60 17.96
C PRO A 158 4.70 -8.89 17.82
N VAL A 159 4.04 -10.02 18.03
CA VAL A 159 4.65 -11.35 17.86
C VAL A 159 4.38 -11.82 16.44
N ILE A 160 5.45 -12.13 15.70
CA ILE A 160 5.36 -12.66 14.34
C ILE A 160 5.68 -14.16 14.38
N GLY A 161 4.83 -14.96 13.75
CA GLY A 161 5.07 -16.39 13.59
C GLY A 161 4.73 -16.85 12.18
N LEU A 162 5.49 -17.82 11.67
CA LEU A 162 5.12 -18.55 10.46
C LEU A 162 3.86 -19.37 10.76
N VAL A 163 2.83 -19.20 9.95
CA VAL A 163 1.55 -19.91 10.07
C VAL A 163 1.55 -21.13 9.17
N ASP A 164 1.87 -20.92 7.90
CA ASP A 164 1.96 -22.01 6.91
C ASP A 164 2.92 -21.62 5.77
N LYS A 165 3.46 -22.64 5.11
CA LYS A 165 4.37 -22.51 3.96
C LYS A 165 3.85 -23.37 2.81
N PHE A 166 3.67 -22.75 1.65
CA PHE A 166 3.16 -23.38 0.45
C PHE A 166 4.29 -23.53 -0.55
N CYS A 167 4.74 -24.77 -0.76
CA CYS A 167 5.71 -25.08 -1.81
C CYS A 167 4.99 -25.20 -3.15
N GLU A 168 5.22 -24.24 -4.03
CA GLU A 168 4.80 -24.33 -5.42
C GLU A 168 5.90 -25.13 -6.13
N GLY A 169 5.65 -26.41 -6.41
CA GLY A 169 6.62 -27.24 -7.14
C GLY A 169 6.99 -26.63 -8.51
N GLU A 170 7.93 -27.25 -9.23
CA GLU A 170 8.52 -26.76 -10.50
C GLU A 170 7.53 -26.33 -11.61
N LYS A 171 6.23 -26.61 -11.47
CA LYS A 171 5.17 -26.38 -12.46
C LYS A 171 4.51 -25.00 -12.44
N TYR A 172 4.73 -24.18 -11.40
CA TYR A 172 4.12 -22.84 -11.34
C TYR A 172 5.16 -21.76 -11.58
N ASP A 173 5.01 -21.00 -12.67
CA ASP A 173 5.70 -19.73 -12.84
C ASP A 173 5.19 -18.76 -11.74
N VAL A 174 5.83 -18.77 -10.57
CA VAL A 174 5.50 -17.89 -9.42
C VAL A 174 5.83 -16.41 -9.71
N ILE A 175 6.26 -16.06 -10.94
CA ILE A 175 6.47 -14.66 -11.32
C ILE A 175 5.10 -14.00 -11.43
N GLY A 176 4.83 -13.02 -10.56
CA GLY A 176 3.64 -12.18 -10.65
C GLY A 176 2.42 -12.70 -9.90
N MET A 177 2.60 -13.49 -8.83
CA MET A 177 1.47 -13.85 -7.97
C MET A 177 0.79 -12.59 -7.40
N LYS A 178 -0.53 -12.58 -7.49
CA LYS A 178 -1.40 -11.56 -6.91
C LYS A 178 -2.39 -12.25 -5.99
N ALA A 179 -2.78 -11.58 -4.92
CA ALA A 179 -3.80 -12.11 -4.04
C ALA A 179 -4.85 -11.06 -3.69
N ALA A 180 -6.03 -11.54 -3.38
CA ALA A 180 -7.13 -10.72 -2.87
C ALA A 180 -7.95 -11.53 -1.86
N HIS A 181 -8.39 -10.87 -0.80
CA HIS A 181 -9.20 -11.46 0.25
C HIS A 181 -10.67 -11.09 0.07
N ILE A 182 -11.55 -12.09 0.11
CA ILE A 182 -13.00 -11.87 0.21
C ILE A 182 -13.41 -12.21 1.64
N PHE A 183 -13.64 -11.17 2.44
CA PHE A 183 -13.95 -11.27 3.86
C PHE A 183 -15.21 -12.11 4.13
N ASN A 184 -16.31 -11.83 3.42
CA ASN A 184 -17.59 -12.53 3.63
C ASN A 184 -17.51 -14.03 3.29
N HIS A 185 -16.55 -14.44 2.47
CA HIS A 185 -16.32 -15.85 2.14
C HIS A 185 -15.21 -16.48 2.98
N SER A 186 -14.49 -15.69 3.78
CA SER A 186 -13.31 -16.13 4.53
C SER A 186 -12.28 -16.84 3.64
N LYS A 187 -12.02 -16.26 2.47
CA LYS A 187 -11.17 -16.87 1.44
C LYS A 187 -10.15 -15.88 0.91
N LEU A 188 -8.90 -16.31 0.87
CA LEU A 188 -7.80 -15.63 0.18
C LEU A 188 -7.57 -16.32 -1.17
N TYR A 189 -7.72 -15.55 -2.25
CA TYR A 189 -7.52 -16.02 -3.61
C TYR A 189 -6.11 -15.68 -4.02
N VAL A 190 -5.30 -16.70 -4.29
CA VAL A 190 -3.94 -16.54 -4.79
C VAL A 190 -3.95 -16.88 -6.28
N VAL A 191 -3.71 -15.88 -7.12
CA VAL A 191 -3.71 -15.99 -8.57
C VAL A 191 -2.28 -16.07 -9.07
N ALA A 192 -1.99 -17.08 -9.87
CA ALA A 192 -0.76 -17.24 -10.61
C ALA A 192 -1.04 -17.33 -12.12
N GLN A 193 0.04 -17.37 -12.92
CA GLN A 193 -0.05 -17.36 -14.37
C GLN A 193 -0.74 -18.60 -14.96
N SER A 194 -0.49 -19.78 -14.39
CA SER A 194 -1.03 -21.07 -14.86
C SER A 194 -2.31 -21.50 -14.13
N GLY A 195 -2.84 -20.67 -13.24
CA GLY A 195 -3.99 -20.97 -12.40
C GLY A 195 -3.82 -20.37 -11.01
N GLY A 196 -4.78 -20.61 -10.13
CA GLY A 196 -4.69 -20.13 -8.76
C GLY A 196 -5.21 -21.14 -7.75
N TYR A 197 -5.07 -20.78 -6.48
CA TYR A 197 -5.59 -21.56 -5.37
C TYR A 197 -6.20 -20.67 -4.31
N ILE A 198 -7.10 -21.27 -3.54
CA ILE A 198 -7.85 -20.61 -2.49
C ILE A 198 -7.36 -21.14 -1.16
N ILE A 199 -7.06 -20.22 -0.24
CA ILE A 199 -6.77 -20.51 1.16
C ILE A 199 -8.01 -20.11 1.98
N ASP A 200 -8.51 -21.03 2.80
CA ASP A 200 -9.53 -20.70 3.80
C ASP A 200 -8.86 -19.93 4.94
N THR A 201 -9.35 -18.72 5.23
CA THR A 201 -8.73 -17.83 6.22
C THR A 201 -9.10 -18.16 7.66
N LYS A 202 -10.02 -19.11 7.89
CA LYS A 202 -10.31 -19.63 9.24
C LYS A 202 -9.36 -20.76 9.61
N THR A 203 -9.07 -21.65 8.66
CA THR A 203 -8.16 -22.79 8.87
C THR A 203 -6.73 -22.51 8.45
N MET A 204 -6.49 -21.45 7.68
CA MET A 204 -5.23 -21.10 7.04
C MET A 204 -4.68 -22.20 6.12
N SER A 205 -5.57 -23.05 5.59
CA SER A 205 -5.19 -24.17 4.74
C SER A 205 -5.70 -24.00 3.30
N ARG A 206 -5.01 -24.65 2.36
CA ARG A 206 -5.41 -24.67 0.95
C ARG A 206 -6.67 -25.53 0.76
N CYS A 207 -7.70 -24.97 0.14
CA CYS A 207 -8.99 -25.65 0.01
C CYS A 207 -9.34 -26.06 -1.42
N SER A 208 -8.99 -25.24 -2.42
CA SER A 208 -9.30 -25.55 -3.82
C SER A 208 -8.36 -24.83 -4.78
N SER A 209 -8.39 -25.25 -6.05
CA SER A 209 -7.79 -24.54 -7.17
C SER A 209 -8.88 -23.90 -8.05
N PHE A 210 -8.49 -22.90 -8.83
CA PHE A 210 -9.36 -22.26 -9.82
C PHE A 210 -8.58 -21.97 -11.11
N PRO A 211 -9.27 -21.88 -12.27
CA PRO A 211 -8.61 -21.71 -13.55
C PRO A 211 -7.91 -20.34 -13.65
N PRO A 212 -6.89 -20.21 -14.52
CA PRO A 212 -6.23 -18.93 -14.74
C PRO A 212 -7.21 -17.89 -15.31
N PRO A 213 -7.12 -16.62 -14.87
CA PRO A 213 -7.99 -15.57 -15.39
C PRO A 213 -7.77 -15.32 -16.88
N VAL A 214 -6.54 -15.43 -17.37
CA VAL A 214 -6.18 -15.10 -18.75
C VAL A 214 -5.19 -16.13 -19.29
N ALA A 215 -5.36 -16.55 -20.55
CA ALA A 215 -4.44 -17.48 -21.22
C ALA A 215 -3.08 -16.84 -21.60
N TYR A 216 -2.93 -15.52 -21.44
CA TYR A 216 -1.78 -14.73 -21.89
C TYR A 216 -0.83 -14.35 -20.74
N LYS A 217 0.46 -14.19 -21.06
CA LYS A 217 1.54 -13.80 -20.15
C LYS A 217 1.48 -12.31 -19.73
N SER A 218 0.30 -11.78 -19.40
CA SER A 218 0.11 -10.38 -19.00
C SER A 218 0.34 -10.19 -17.51
N THR A 219 0.93 -9.06 -17.11
CA THR A 219 0.88 -8.60 -15.72
C THR A 219 -0.56 -8.22 -15.39
N SER A 220 -1.13 -8.72 -14.29
CA SER A 220 -2.49 -8.39 -13.87
C SER A 220 -2.51 -7.76 -12.48
N ILE A 221 -3.59 -7.03 -12.19
CA ILE A 221 -4.01 -6.76 -10.83
C ILE A 221 -5.21 -7.63 -10.51
N VAL A 222 -5.24 -8.16 -9.28
CA VAL A 222 -6.34 -8.95 -8.74
C VAL A 222 -6.83 -8.22 -7.49
N LEU A 223 -8.13 -8.05 -7.37
CA LEU A 223 -8.74 -7.33 -6.27
C LEU A 223 -10.10 -7.91 -5.92
N SER A 224 -10.54 -7.68 -4.68
CA SER A 224 -11.91 -7.93 -4.24
C SER A 224 -12.69 -6.62 -4.23
N ALA A 225 -13.95 -6.69 -4.68
CA ALA A 225 -14.93 -5.62 -4.58
C ALA A 225 -16.33 -6.22 -4.54
N TYR A 226 -17.14 -5.83 -3.55
CA TYR A 226 -18.52 -6.24 -3.33
C TYR A 226 -18.70 -7.76 -3.41
N ASP A 227 -17.88 -8.48 -2.63
CA ASP A 227 -17.83 -9.95 -2.54
C ASP A 227 -17.47 -10.69 -3.82
N LYS A 228 -16.92 -9.98 -4.81
CA LYS A 228 -16.49 -10.55 -6.08
C LYS A 228 -15.01 -10.32 -6.30
N LEU A 229 -14.40 -11.26 -7.01
CA LEU A 229 -13.01 -11.20 -7.40
C LEU A 229 -12.92 -10.68 -8.83
N TYR A 230 -12.09 -9.65 -9.03
CA TYR A 230 -11.84 -9.05 -10.32
C TYR A 230 -10.39 -9.19 -10.72
N CYS A 231 -10.14 -9.35 -12.00
CA CYS A 231 -8.81 -9.39 -12.60
C CYS A 231 -8.76 -8.44 -13.79
N LEU A 232 -7.84 -7.47 -13.74
CA LEU A 232 -7.56 -6.56 -14.85
C LEU A 232 -6.15 -6.85 -15.36
N ALA A 233 -6.10 -7.38 -16.58
CA ALA A 233 -4.85 -7.71 -17.25
C ALA A 233 -4.28 -6.52 -18.04
N ILE A 234 -2.98 -6.32 -17.91
CA ILE A 234 -2.20 -5.33 -18.65
C ILE A 234 -1.47 -6.09 -19.77
N PRO A 235 -1.93 -6.00 -21.02
CA PRO A 235 -1.30 -6.72 -22.13
C PRO A 235 0.12 -6.18 -22.36
N LEU A 236 1.10 -7.11 -22.48
CA LEU A 236 2.49 -6.80 -22.85
C LEU A 236 2.66 -6.65 -24.37
N GLU A 237 1.68 -7.11 -25.15
CA GLU A 237 1.63 -7.03 -26.60
C GLU A 237 0.62 -5.96 -27.06
N PRO A 238 0.67 -5.50 -28.33
CA PRO A 238 -0.17 -4.41 -28.84
C PRO A 238 -1.63 -4.84 -29.08
N ILE A 239 -2.20 -5.63 -28.17
CA ILE A 239 -3.63 -5.90 -28.11
C ILE A 239 -4.30 -4.60 -27.64
N ARG A 240 -5.24 -4.09 -28.45
CA ARG A 240 -5.80 -2.73 -28.32
C ARG A 240 -6.61 -2.47 -27.05
N HIS A 241 -6.82 -3.46 -26.18
CA HIS A 241 -7.68 -3.35 -25.00
C HIS A 241 -7.15 -4.16 -23.80
N ARG A 242 -7.29 -3.61 -22.59
CA ARG A 242 -7.02 -4.36 -21.35
C ARG A 242 -8.17 -5.31 -21.09
N SER A 243 -7.87 -6.60 -20.93
CA SER A 243 -8.88 -7.60 -20.58
C SER A 243 -9.28 -7.46 -19.12
N PHE A 244 -10.58 -7.28 -18.89
CA PHE A 244 -11.15 -7.21 -17.55
C PHE A 244 -12.08 -8.39 -17.33
N LYS A 245 -11.93 -9.06 -16.19
CA LYS A 245 -12.68 -10.28 -15.89
C LYS A 245 -13.14 -10.30 -14.45
N ARG A 246 -14.23 -11.02 -14.22
CA ARG A 246 -14.83 -11.26 -12.91
C ARG A 246 -14.93 -12.76 -12.69
N TYR A 247 -14.56 -13.23 -11.51
CA TYR A 247 -14.65 -14.65 -11.19
C TYR A 247 -16.03 -14.99 -10.63
N ASP A 248 -16.69 -15.95 -11.25
CA ASP A 248 -17.90 -16.59 -10.74
C ASP A 248 -17.48 -17.81 -9.90
N HIS A 249 -17.86 -17.77 -8.62
CA HIS A 249 -17.52 -18.81 -7.66
C HIS A 249 -18.34 -20.07 -7.82
N ASP A 250 -19.61 -19.92 -8.19
CA ASP A 250 -20.56 -21.02 -8.29
C ASP A 250 -20.26 -21.85 -9.53
N MET A 251 -19.89 -21.15 -10.61
CA MET A 251 -19.57 -21.76 -11.89
C MET A 251 -18.09 -22.11 -12.04
N ASN A 252 -17.20 -21.62 -11.14
CA ASN A 252 -15.75 -21.80 -11.20
C ASN A 252 -15.15 -21.34 -12.55
N VAL A 253 -15.61 -20.19 -13.05
CA VAL A 253 -15.19 -19.61 -14.33
C VAL A 253 -14.92 -18.13 -14.22
N TRP A 254 -14.06 -17.63 -15.12
CA TRP A 254 -13.85 -16.20 -15.30
C TRP A 254 -14.76 -15.65 -16.39
N GLU A 255 -15.69 -14.79 -16.00
CA GLU A 255 -16.58 -14.06 -16.89
C GLU A 255 -15.85 -12.85 -17.47
N GLU A 256 -16.09 -12.61 -18.76
CA GLU A 256 -15.57 -11.42 -19.43
C GLU A 256 -16.40 -10.20 -19.07
N MET A 257 -15.72 -9.16 -18.61
CA MET A 257 -16.30 -7.86 -18.33
C MET A 257 -16.00 -6.91 -19.51
N PRO A 258 -16.71 -5.77 -19.63
CA PRO A 258 -16.39 -4.78 -20.65
C PRO A 258 -14.92 -4.40 -20.57
N SER A 259 -14.23 -4.53 -21.70
CA SER A 259 -12.82 -4.19 -21.79
C SER A 259 -12.60 -2.72 -21.45
N CYS A 260 -11.49 -2.41 -20.79
CA CYS A 260 -11.14 -1.01 -20.53
C CYS A 260 -10.80 -0.31 -21.86
N PRO A 261 -11.56 0.74 -22.25
CA PRO A 261 -11.34 1.42 -23.53
C PRO A 261 -10.10 2.34 -23.49
N PHE A 262 -9.59 2.64 -22.30
CA PHE A 262 -8.47 3.53 -22.08
C PHE A 262 -7.15 2.76 -22.16
N TYR A 263 -6.62 2.63 -23.36
CA TYR A 263 -5.29 2.04 -23.58
C TYR A 263 -4.20 3.08 -23.30
N ASN A 264 -3.42 2.86 -22.26
CA ASN A 264 -2.16 3.56 -22.02
C ASN A 264 -1.10 2.55 -21.56
N TYR A 265 0.18 2.81 -21.88
CA TYR A 265 1.33 1.99 -21.45
C TYR A 265 1.64 2.15 -19.94
N ARG A 266 0.71 2.71 -19.15
CA ARG A 266 0.90 3.00 -17.73
C ARG A 266 0.64 1.75 -16.89
N ILE A 267 1.44 1.54 -15.87
CA ILE A 267 1.27 0.44 -14.93
C ILE A 267 0.15 0.77 -13.94
N ILE A 268 -0.63 -0.23 -13.52
CA ILE A 268 -1.58 -0.05 -12.41
C ILE A 268 -0.78 -0.08 -11.12
N THR A 269 -0.86 0.97 -10.32
CA THR A 269 -0.15 1.07 -9.04
C THR A 269 -1.02 0.69 -7.86
N GLY A 270 -2.33 0.87 -7.97
CA GLY A 270 -3.25 0.64 -6.87
C GLY A 270 -4.70 0.84 -7.24
N TYR A 271 -5.59 0.66 -6.26
CA TYR A 271 -7.03 0.78 -6.43
C TYR A 271 -7.74 1.21 -5.14
N ALA A 272 -8.97 1.69 -5.28
CA ALA A 272 -9.92 1.93 -4.20
C ALA A 272 -11.29 1.36 -4.58
N VAL A 273 -12.08 0.92 -3.60
CA VAL A 273 -13.44 0.41 -3.82
C VAL A 273 -14.41 1.25 -2.99
N CYS A 274 -15.34 1.93 -3.66
CA CYS A 274 -16.30 2.81 -3.01
C CYS A 274 -17.52 3.09 -3.89
N TYR A 275 -18.69 3.24 -3.26
CA TYR A 275 -19.94 3.71 -3.87
C TYR A 275 -20.36 3.00 -5.16
N GLY A 276 -20.18 1.68 -5.24
CA GLY A 276 -20.48 0.86 -6.42
C GLY A 276 -19.46 0.99 -7.55
N VAL A 277 -18.28 1.57 -7.26
CA VAL A 277 -17.22 1.88 -8.21
C VAL A 277 -15.88 1.29 -7.75
N ILE A 278 -15.09 0.81 -8.71
CA ILE A 278 -13.69 0.44 -8.52
C ILE A 278 -12.84 1.51 -9.20
N LEU A 279 -12.02 2.19 -8.42
CA LEU A 279 -11.06 3.18 -8.91
C LEU A 279 -9.71 2.52 -9.12
N PHE A 280 -9.09 2.72 -10.28
CA PHE A 280 -7.75 2.24 -10.60
C PHE A 280 -6.81 3.42 -10.77
N SER A 281 -5.70 3.40 -10.04
CA SER A 281 -4.60 4.36 -10.20
C SER A 281 -3.58 3.83 -11.20
N LEU A 282 -3.24 4.62 -12.20
CA LEU A 282 -2.28 4.27 -13.25
C LEU A 282 -1.10 5.23 -13.24
N CYS A 283 0.13 4.73 -13.30
CA CYS A 283 1.35 5.54 -13.30
C CYS A 283 2.22 5.23 -14.53
N GLY A 284 2.72 6.26 -15.18
CA GLY A 284 3.73 6.21 -16.24
C GLY A 284 4.98 7.04 -15.92
N GLY A 285 5.17 7.44 -14.66
CA GLY A 285 6.25 8.32 -14.20
C GLY A 285 5.73 9.51 -13.38
N ARG A 286 6.63 10.44 -13.01
CA ARG A 286 6.26 11.65 -12.25
C ARG A 286 5.26 12.50 -13.04
N LYS A 287 4.16 12.92 -12.40
CA LYS A 287 3.06 13.70 -12.99
C LYS A 287 2.40 13.09 -14.23
N ASN A 288 2.72 11.83 -14.56
CA ASN A 288 2.18 11.11 -15.71
C ASN A 288 1.29 9.98 -15.18
N PHE A 289 0.11 10.31 -14.67
CA PHE A 289 -0.80 9.35 -14.06
C PHE A 289 -2.25 9.61 -14.52
N ASP A 290 -3.10 8.59 -14.40
CA ASP A 290 -4.56 8.68 -14.59
C ASP A 290 -5.25 7.94 -13.46
N VAL A 291 -6.53 8.27 -13.26
CA VAL A 291 -7.46 7.45 -12.49
C VAL A 291 -8.62 7.03 -13.39
N LEU A 292 -8.95 5.74 -13.36
CA LEU A 292 -10.08 5.16 -14.09
C LEU A 292 -11.11 4.62 -13.11
N ALA A 293 -12.38 4.86 -13.38
CA ALA A 293 -13.51 4.32 -12.64
C ALA A 293 -14.20 3.22 -13.45
N PHE A 294 -14.42 2.07 -12.82
CA PHE A 294 -15.34 1.05 -13.31
C PHE A 294 -16.59 1.00 -12.43
N HIS A 295 -17.74 1.34 -12.99
CA HIS A 295 -19.02 1.27 -12.29
C HIS A 295 -19.63 -0.12 -12.44
N ILE A 296 -19.80 -0.80 -11.31
CA ILE A 296 -20.11 -2.24 -11.28
C ILE A 296 -21.51 -2.56 -11.79
N SER A 297 -22.54 -1.84 -11.32
CA SER A 297 -23.94 -2.09 -11.72
C SER A 297 -24.20 -1.73 -13.19
N ARG A 298 -23.50 -0.70 -13.68
CA ARG A 298 -23.65 -0.20 -15.06
C ARG A 298 -22.73 -0.89 -16.05
N ASN A 299 -21.73 -1.66 -15.58
CA ASN A 299 -20.71 -2.28 -16.42
C ASN A 299 -20.05 -1.25 -17.35
N GLN A 300 -19.63 -0.10 -16.80
CA GLN A 300 -19.12 1.02 -17.59
C GLN A 300 -17.82 1.57 -17.03
N TRP A 301 -16.90 1.89 -17.95
CA TRP A 301 -15.66 2.60 -17.66
C TRP A 301 -15.83 4.09 -17.87
N ARG A 302 -15.21 4.88 -16.99
CA ARG A 302 -15.06 6.33 -17.14
C ARG A 302 -13.67 6.76 -16.67
N GLN A 303 -13.15 7.81 -17.28
CA GLN A 303 -11.99 8.51 -16.74
C GLN A 303 -12.46 9.39 -15.57
N VAL A 304 -11.63 9.47 -14.53
CA VAL A 304 -11.88 10.33 -13.37
C VAL A 304 -11.13 11.64 -13.57
N GLU A 305 -11.81 12.75 -13.36
CA GLU A 305 -11.20 14.07 -13.31
C GLU A 305 -10.39 14.18 -12.02
N VAL A 306 -9.08 14.35 -12.15
CA VAL A 306 -8.20 14.49 -10.99
C VAL A 306 -7.81 15.96 -10.83
N ASP A 307 -8.02 16.48 -9.63
CA ASP A 307 -7.66 17.86 -9.29
C ASP A 307 -6.13 18.09 -9.45
N THR A 308 -5.76 19.29 -9.86
CA THR A 308 -4.39 19.80 -9.90
C THR A 308 -3.63 19.70 -8.57
N SER A 309 -4.33 19.54 -7.44
CA SER A 309 -3.75 19.30 -6.12
C SER A 309 -3.01 17.96 -6.01
N VAL A 310 -3.24 17.02 -6.94
CA VAL A 310 -2.63 15.68 -6.92
C VAL A 310 -1.39 15.67 -7.79
N ASP A 311 -0.21 15.46 -7.19
CA ASP A 311 1.07 15.49 -7.90
C ASP A 311 1.55 14.11 -8.40
N TYR A 312 0.95 13.02 -7.92
CA TYR A 312 1.36 11.65 -8.20
C TYR A 312 0.17 10.69 -8.31
N ALA A 313 0.42 9.47 -8.79
CA ALA A 313 -0.58 8.42 -8.86
C ALA A 313 -1.16 8.16 -7.45
N PRO A 314 -2.47 8.37 -7.22
CA PRO A 314 -3.02 8.56 -5.88
C PRO A 314 -3.06 7.29 -5.03
N PHE A 315 -3.03 6.10 -5.66
CA PHE A 315 -3.09 4.84 -4.95
C PHE A 315 -1.88 3.96 -5.27
N GLN A 316 -1.18 3.53 -4.22
CA GLN A 316 -0.19 2.44 -4.26
C GLN A 316 -0.74 1.27 -3.43
N GLY A 317 -0.98 0.12 -4.06
CA GLY A 317 -1.72 -0.97 -3.44
C GLY A 317 -3.21 -0.65 -3.26
N ARG A 318 -3.83 -1.21 -2.20
CA ARG A 318 -5.25 -0.93 -1.87
C ARG A 318 -5.34 0.33 -1.02
N ALA A 319 -6.14 1.29 -1.44
CA ALA A 319 -6.57 2.41 -0.61
C ALA A 319 -7.80 2.02 0.23
N VAL A 320 -7.88 2.55 1.44
CA VAL A 320 -8.91 2.21 2.43
C VAL A 320 -9.92 3.34 2.54
N VAL A 321 -11.21 3.01 2.62
CA VAL A 321 -12.28 4.00 2.72
C VAL A 321 -12.85 4.00 4.14
N VAL A 322 -12.82 5.15 4.80
CA VAL A 322 -13.41 5.32 6.14
C VAL A 322 -14.39 6.49 6.10
N GLY A 323 -15.66 6.21 6.37
CA GLY A 323 -16.75 7.17 6.18
C GLY A 323 -16.83 7.59 4.72
N LYS A 324 -16.53 8.86 4.44
CA LYS A 324 -16.53 9.43 3.08
C LYS A 324 -15.15 9.68 2.48
N THR A 325 -14.10 9.38 3.23
CA THR A 325 -12.72 9.72 2.88
C THR A 325 -11.97 8.47 2.41
N ILE A 326 -11.24 8.59 1.32
CA ILE A 326 -10.33 7.55 0.83
C ILE A 326 -8.93 7.87 1.36
N TYR A 327 -8.32 6.94 2.08
CA TYR A 327 -6.98 7.07 2.59
C TYR A 327 -6.02 6.16 1.81
N SER A 328 -4.88 6.72 1.41
CA SER A 328 -3.80 5.97 0.79
C SER A 328 -2.46 6.32 1.43
N LEU A 329 -1.51 5.40 1.32
CA LEU A 329 -0.15 5.60 1.78
C LEU A 329 0.78 5.66 0.57
N GLN A 330 1.60 6.70 0.50
CA GLN A 330 2.57 6.90 -0.57
C GLN A 330 3.88 7.45 0.01
N GLU A 331 5.00 6.77 -0.20
CA GLU A 331 6.34 7.24 0.23
C GLU A 331 6.42 7.65 1.73
N ASN A 332 5.66 6.97 2.59
CA ASN A 332 5.44 7.25 4.02
C ASN A 332 4.49 8.43 4.35
N GLU A 333 3.89 9.06 3.35
CA GLU A 333 2.84 10.06 3.53
C GLU A 333 1.47 9.39 3.49
N PHE A 334 0.64 9.70 4.48
CA PHE A 334 -0.72 9.20 4.56
C PHE A 334 -1.67 10.30 4.07
N ILE A 335 -2.29 10.07 2.92
CA ILE A 335 -2.99 11.09 2.14
C ILE A 335 -4.49 10.80 2.14
N ALA A 336 -5.29 11.82 2.46
CA ALA A 336 -6.74 11.78 2.37
C ALA A 336 -7.23 12.34 1.04
N PHE A 337 -8.17 11.63 0.42
CA PHE A 337 -8.83 12.01 -0.82
C PHE A 337 -10.34 12.07 -0.66
N SER A 338 -10.96 13.01 -1.37
CA SER A 338 -12.40 13.06 -1.59
C SER A 338 -12.71 12.56 -2.99
N PHE A 339 -13.66 11.63 -3.07
CA PHE A 339 -14.22 11.15 -4.33
C PHE A 339 -15.67 11.62 -4.47
N ARG A 340 -16.02 12.18 -5.62
CA ARG A 340 -17.37 12.67 -5.91
C ARG A 340 -17.93 12.05 -7.19
N MET A 341 -19.25 11.94 -7.19
CA MET A 341 -20.05 11.44 -8.30
C MET A 341 -21.10 12.50 -8.60
N ASP A 342 -20.89 13.22 -9.70
CA ASP A 342 -21.78 14.30 -10.14
C ASP A 342 -22.52 13.90 -11.41
N LYS A 343 -23.68 14.54 -11.64
CA LYS A 343 -24.45 14.33 -12.86
C LYS A 343 -23.84 15.16 -13.99
N GLY A 344 -23.41 14.50 -15.05
CA GLY A 344 -22.95 15.15 -16.27
C GLY A 344 -24.09 15.70 -17.12
N ASP A 345 -23.73 16.59 -18.04
CA ASP A 345 -24.68 17.26 -18.96
C ASP A 345 -25.45 16.28 -19.85
N ASP A 346 -24.83 15.14 -20.18
CA ASP A 346 -25.39 14.04 -20.99
C ASP A 346 -26.13 13.00 -20.13
N ASN A 347 -26.49 13.34 -18.88
CA ASN A 347 -27.09 12.41 -17.92
C ASN A 347 -26.15 11.23 -17.57
N SER A 348 -24.85 11.32 -17.89
CA SER A 348 -23.81 10.40 -17.40
C SER A 348 -23.36 10.75 -15.98
N ILE A 349 -22.53 9.90 -15.40
CA ILE A 349 -21.85 10.22 -14.14
C ILE A 349 -20.46 10.75 -14.48
N VAL A 350 -20.15 11.92 -13.95
CA VAL A 350 -18.82 12.50 -13.92
C VAL A 350 -18.20 12.15 -12.57
N TYR A 351 -16.98 11.63 -12.60
CA TYR A 351 -16.24 11.26 -11.41
C TYR A 351 -15.12 12.26 -11.20
N SER A 352 -14.97 12.75 -9.97
CA SER A 352 -13.85 13.61 -9.61
C SER A 352 -13.13 13.11 -8.35
N LEU A 353 -11.81 13.29 -8.33
CA LEU A 353 -10.94 12.93 -7.23
C LEU A 353 -10.07 14.14 -6.86
N SER A 354 -10.12 14.53 -5.59
CA SER A 354 -9.33 15.65 -5.04
C SER A 354 -8.54 15.19 -3.83
N GLN A 355 -7.34 15.72 -3.67
CA GLN A 355 -6.55 15.53 -2.45
C GLN A 355 -7.03 16.54 -1.42
N LEU A 356 -7.40 16.06 -0.23
CA LEU A 356 -7.88 16.89 0.86
C LEU A 356 -6.71 17.42 1.69
N PHE A 357 -5.94 16.51 2.27
CA PHE A 357 -4.80 16.83 3.15
C PHE A 357 -3.88 15.63 3.33
N ILE A 358 -2.63 15.90 3.70
CA ILE A 358 -1.66 14.89 4.13
C ILE A 358 -1.68 14.86 5.66
N LEU A 359 -1.99 13.70 6.22
CA LEU A 359 -2.05 13.53 7.67
C LEU A 359 -0.65 13.48 8.25
N GLN A 360 -0.41 14.34 9.24
CA GLN A 360 0.86 14.43 9.96
C GLN A 360 0.87 13.53 11.19
N GLY A 361 2.05 13.11 11.64
CA GLY A 361 2.24 12.36 12.88
C GLY A 361 2.48 10.85 12.71
N LEU A 362 2.49 10.34 11.47
CA LEU A 362 2.92 8.97 11.20
C LEU A 362 4.42 8.82 11.42
N GLN A 363 4.81 7.98 12.38
CA GLN A 363 6.20 7.73 12.73
C GLN A 363 6.51 6.24 12.50
N ILE A 364 7.19 5.95 11.39
CA ILE A 364 7.62 4.60 11.06
C ILE A 364 9.07 4.43 11.50
N VAL A 365 9.34 3.47 12.39
CA VAL A 365 10.70 3.10 12.78
C VAL A 365 11.46 2.58 11.56
N ARG A 366 12.68 3.06 11.39
CA ARG A 366 13.54 2.68 10.28
C ARG A 366 14.22 1.34 10.54
N PRO A 367 14.35 0.47 9.51
CA PRO A 367 15.12 -0.75 9.64
C PRO A 367 16.61 -0.45 9.87
N PRO A 368 17.38 -1.38 10.46
CA PRO A 368 18.83 -1.24 10.62
C PRO A 368 19.58 -1.04 9.29
N LEU A 369 19.06 -1.62 8.20
CA LEU A 369 19.60 -1.49 6.86
C LEU A 369 18.52 -0.94 5.91
N PRO A 370 18.87 -0.02 5.01
CA PRO A 370 17.92 0.52 4.04
C PRO A 370 17.46 -0.57 3.06
N PHE A 371 16.19 -0.48 2.64
CA PHE A 371 15.61 -1.35 1.62
C PHE A 371 15.99 -0.86 0.22
N GLU A 372 16.48 -1.75 -0.64
CA GLU A 372 16.70 -1.41 -2.06
C GLU A 372 15.42 -1.53 -2.90
N ILE A 373 14.68 -2.62 -2.69
CA ILE A 373 13.37 -2.87 -3.32
C ILE A 373 12.40 -3.13 -2.18
N GLN A 374 11.38 -2.28 -2.07
CA GLN A 374 10.43 -2.33 -0.97
C GLN A 374 9.04 -2.76 -1.46
N SER A 375 8.32 -3.44 -0.57
CA SER A 375 6.88 -3.67 -0.67
C SER A 375 6.23 -3.19 0.63
N GLU A 376 5.04 -2.63 0.52
CA GLU A 376 4.29 -2.16 1.68
C GLU A 376 2.79 -2.37 1.49
N TYR A 377 2.08 -2.50 2.62
CA TYR A 377 0.64 -2.69 2.65
C TYR A 377 0.02 -1.94 3.83
N LEU A 378 -1.16 -1.40 3.57
CA LEU A 378 -2.04 -0.80 4.56
C LEU A 378 -3.25 -1.73 4.78
N VAL A 379 -3.60 -1.98 6.04
CA VAL A 379 -4.72 -2.82 6.45
C VAL A 379 -5.61 -2.03 7.41
N HIS A 380 -6.92 -2.03 7.16
CA HIS A 380 -7.90 -1.43 8.06
C HIS A 380 -8.13 -2.35 9.27
N LEU A 381 -8.06 -1.80 10.48
CA LEU A 381 -8.32 -2.53 11.71
C LEU A 381 -9.75 -2.29 12.23
N GLY A 382 -10.61 -1.62 11.46
CA GLY A 382 -11.90 -1.12 11.93
C GLY A 382 -11.78 0.28 12.51
N ASN A 383 -12.90 1.01 12.57
CA ASN A 383 -12.96 2.39 13.03
C ASN A 383 -11.92 3.29 12.32
N GLN A 384 -11.11 4.01 13.09
CA GLN A 384 -10.04 4.89 12.63
C GLN A 384 -8.64 4.26 12.80
N ASP A 385 -8.58 2.95 13.02
CA ASP A 385 -7.35 2.24 13.33
C ASP A 385 -6.77 1.53 12.10
N PHE A 386 -5.44 1.58 11.98
CA PHE A 386 -4.71 1.09 10.82
C PHE A 386 -3.48 0.29 11.22
N PHE A 387 -3.14 -0.67 10.37
CA PHE A 387 -1.91 -1.44 10.42
C PHE A 387 -1.16 -1.25 9.11
N HIS A 388 0.09 -0.81 9.22
CA HIS A 388 1.01 -0.69 8.11
C HIS A 388 2.16 -1.68 8.31
N VAL A 389 2.54 -2.33 7.21
CA VAL A 389 3.74 -3.16 7.17
C VAL A 389 4.54 -2.81 5.93
N LYS A 390 5.85 -2.72 6.13
CA LYS A 390 6.83 -2.44 5.08
C LYS A 390 8.00 -3.38 5.21
N THR A 391 8.45 -3.92 4.09
CA THR A 391 9.64 -4.77 4.03
C THR A 391 10.38 -4.52 2.74
N GLY A 392 11.62 -4.95 2.67
CA GLY A 392 12.36 -4.92 1.44
C GLY A 392 13.66 -5.69 1.50
N HIS A 393 14.24 -5.87 0.32
CA HIS A 393 15.49 -6.60 0.17
C HIS A 393 16.65 -5.81 0.79
N CYS A 394 17.40 -6.49 1.65
CA CYS A 394 18.68 -6.05 2.21
C CYS A 394 19.70 -7.19 2.05
N TYR A 395 20.97 -6.87 1.78
CA TYR A 395 22.06 -7.87 1.56
C TYR A 395 22.54 -8.57 2.85
N GLY A 396 21.63 -8.89 3.75
CA GLY A 396 21.89 -9.65 4.96
C GLY A 396 21.36 -11.08 4.87
N THR A 397 21.60 -11.85 5.92
CA THR A 397 20.94 -13.16 6.17
C THR A 397 19.56 -13.00 6.81
N ALA A 398 19.08 -11.77 6.96
CA ALA A 398 17.78 -11.47 7.53
C ALA A 398 17.12 -10.36 6.72
N GLN A 399 15.80 -10.45 6.59
CA GLN A 399 14.95 -9.42 6.01
C GLN A 399 14.12 -8.76 7.11
N TYR A 400 14.03 -7.43 7.08
CA TYR A 400 13.33 -6.69 8.13
C TYR A 400 11.88 -6.36 7.75
N LEU A 401 10.98 -6.51 8.71
CA LEU A 401 9.58 -6.08 8.67
C LEU A 401 9.43 -4.87 9.59
N CYS A 402 9.11 -3.72 9.03
CA CYS A 402 8.72 -2.53 9.78
C CYS A 402 7.19 -2.56 9.93
N ILE A 403 6.71 -2.73 11.16
CA ILE A 403 5.28 -2.82 11.47
C ILE A 403 4.89 -1.60 12.28
N THR A 404 3.88 -0.88 11.81
CA THR A 404 3.37 0.33 12.47
C THR A 404 1.86 0.23 12.63
N THR A 405 1.38 0.36 13.85
CA THR A 405 -0.04 0.56 14.15
C THR A 405 -0.29 2.01 14.49
N PHE A 406 -1.35 2.58 13.95
CA PHE A 406 -1.67 3.99 14.16
C PHE A 406 -3.17 4.23 14.04
N GLN A 407 -3.60 5.36 14.58
CA GLN A 407 -4.99 5.77 14.59
C GLN A 407 -5.11 7.17 13.98
N ILE A 408 -6.16 7.39 13.18
CA ILE A 408 -6.57 8.74 12.80
C ILE A 408 -7.32 9.34 13.99
N VAL A 409 -6.91 10.51 14.45
CA VAL A 409 -7.55 11.24 15.54
C VAL A 409 -7.96 12.62 15.04
N VAL A 410 -9.16 13.06 15.40
CA VAL A 410 -9.62 14.43 15.08
C VAL A 410 -8.84 15.40 15.96
N GLY A 411 -8.02 16.27 15.36
CA GLY A 411 -7.24 17.27 16.09
C GLY A 411 -8.11 18.44 16.58
N GLU A 412 -7.62 19.18 17.60
CA GLU A 412 -8.28 20.36 18.20
C GLU A 412 -8.43 21.59 17.26
N GLY A 413 -8.24 21.41 15.95
CA GLY A 413 -8.31 22.47 14.92
C GLY A 413 -8.95 22.01 13.61
N GLU A 414 -9.92 21.09 13.69
CA GLU A 414 -10.67 20.50 12.55
C GLU A 414 -9.85 19.68 11.55
N ARG A 415 -8.53 19.49 11.77
CA ARG A 415 -7.70 18.64 10.90
C ARG A 415 -7.41 17.31 11.56
N ASP A 416 -7.74 16.25 10.86
CA ASP A 416 -7.37 14.90 11.24
C ASP A 416 -5.84 14.76 11.30
N MET A 417 -5.36 14.13 12.36
CA MET A 417 -3.95 13.81 12.58
C MET A 417 -3.76 12.31 12.77
N ILE A 418 -2.53 11.83 12.62
CA ILE A 418 -2.17 10.45 12.96
C ILE A 418 -1.55 10.41 14.35
N LYS A 419 -2.10 9.55 15.20
CA LYS A 419 -1.47 9.08 16.42
C LYS A 419 -0.83 7.73 16.15
N THR A 420 0.49 7.69 16.07
CA THR A 420 1.23 6.43 16.02
C THR A 420 1.12 5.72 17.37
N ILE A 421 0.59 4.49 17.37
CA ILE A 421 0.37 3.69 18.59
C ILE A 421 1.63 2.89 18.91
N ASN A 422 2.12 2.14 17.92
CA ASN A 422 3.33 1.35 18.03
C ASN A 422 4.05 1.30 16.68
N SER A 423 5.37 1.28 16.71
CA SER A 423 6.18 1.04 15.51
C SER A 423 7.40 0.23 15.89
N THR A 424 7.57 -0.92 15.24
CA THR A 424 8.59 -1.90 15.60
C THR A 424 9.25 -2.48 14.35
N VAL A 425 10.49 -2.93 14.49
CA VAL A 425 11.20 -3.66 13.44
C VAL A 425 11.44 -5.08 13.90
N HIS A 426 11.07 -6.04 13.07
CA HIS A 426 11.32 -7.46 13.30
C HIS A 426 12.23 -7.99 12.18
N SER A 427 13.25 -8.77 12.53
CA SER A 427 14.06 -9.52 11.57
C SER A 427 13.47 -10.90 11.32
N VAL A 428 13.34 -11.29 10.06
CA VAL A 428 13.03 -12.66 9.65
C VAL A 428 14.32 -13.25 9.10
N ASP A 429 14.80 -14.32 9.72
CA ASP A 429 16.00 -15.02 9.24
C ASP A 429 15.68 -15.72 7.91
N LEU A 430 16.56 -15.52 6.94
CA LEU A 430 16.44 -16.08 5.59
C LEU A 430 17.70 -16.86 5.26
N GLU A 431 17.56 -17.86 4.38
CA GLU A 431 18.73 -18.52 3.81
C GLU A 431 19.48 -17.56 2.87
N CYS A 432 20.79 -17.77 2.73
CA CYS A 432 21.65 -16.87 1.95
C CYS A 432 21.13 -16.68 0.52
N SER A 433 20.90 -15.42 0.13
CA SER A 433 20.37 -14.99 -1.19
C SER A 433 18.86 -15.12 -1.38
N GLU A 434 18.11 -15.45 -0.34
CA GLU A 434 16.65 -15.39 -0.37
C GLU A 434 16.13 -14.02 0.08
N TYR A 435 14.99 -13.61 -0.50
CA TYR A 435 14.20 -12.48 -0.04
C TYR A 435 12.73 -12.69 -0.40
N PHE A 436 11.82 -11.99 0.27
CA PHE A 436 10.40 -12.07 -0.04
C PHE A 436 9.77 -10.70 -0.30
N ASN A 437 8.71 -10.69 -1.10
CA ASN A 437 7.85 -9.52 -1.26
C ASN A 437 6.52 -9.75 -0.54
N LEU A 438 5.94 -8.69 0.03
CA LEU A 438 4.55 -8.69 0.46
C LEU A 438 3.65 -8.74 -0.77
N VAL A 439 2.81 -9.77 -0.84
CA VAL A 439 1.84 -9.94 -1.92
C VAL A 439 0.49 -9.36 -1.50
N PHE A 440 0.06 -9.68 -0.28
CA PHE A 440 -1.21 -9.21 0.29
C PHE A 440 -1.19 -9.28 1.81
N CYS A 441 -1.93 -8.40 2.48
CA CYS A 441 -2.11 -8.42 3.93
C CYS A 441 -3.59 -8.28 4.28
N PHE A 442 -4.08 -8.97 5.31
CA PHE A 442 -5.48 -8.88 5.73
C PHE A 442 -5.67 -9.15 7.22
N MET A 443 -6.75 -8.63 7.77
CA MET A 443 -7.26 -9.01 9.09
C MET A 443 -8.54 -9.84 8.90
N PRO A 444 -8.60 -11.09 9.39
CA PRO A 444 -9.76 -11.95 9.16
C PRO A 444 -10.98 -11.53 10.01
N GLU A 445 -10.81 -10.69 11.02
CA GLU A 445 -11.91 -10.17 11.84
C GLU A 445 -12.54 -8.86 11.32
N CYS A 446 -11.91 -8.18 10.35
CA CYS A 446 -12.45 -6.96 9.75
C CYS A 446 -12.32 -6.99 8.23
N GLY A 447 -13.45 -6.93 7.55
CA GLY A 447 -13.50 -6.64 6.13
C GLY A 447 -13.20 -5.16 5.88
N ASP A 448 -12.66 -4.86 4.71
CA ASP A 448 -12.58 -3.49 4.25
C ASP A 448 -14.00 -2.93 4.07
N TYR A 449 -14.22 -1.71 4.54
CA TYR A 449 -15.49 -1.03 4.35
C TYR A 449 -15.63 -0.58 2.89
N GLU A 450 -16.65 -1.09 2.20
CA GLU A 450 -16.95 -0.76 0.81
C GLU A 450 -18.31 -0.05 0.77
N PRO A 451 -18.35 1.29 0.84
CA PRO A 451 -19.61 2.01 0.89
C PRO A 451 -20.44 1.71 -0.36
N ILE A 452 -21.75 1.63 -0.17
CA ILE A 452 -22.71 1.42 -1.25
C ILE A 452 -23.14 2.80 -1.77
N GLU A 453 -23.48 2.87 -3.05
CA GLU A 453 -24.00 4.09 -3.68
C GLU A 453 -25.24 4.62 -2.94
N ASP A 454 -25.28 5.93 -2.67
CA ASP A 454 -26.44 6.56 -2.04
C ASP A 454 -27.66 6.48 -2.96
N LYS A 455 -28.84 6.20 -2.38
CA LYS A 455 -30.11 6.06 -3.11
C LYS A 455 -30.46 7.30 -3.95
N SER A 456 -29.99 8.48 -3.56
CA SER A 456 -30.18 9.74 -4.31
C SER A 456 -29.49 9.69 -5.68
N VAL A 457 -28.29 9.10 -5.77
CA VAL A 457 -27.57 8.92 -7.03
C VAL A 457 -28.22 7.82 -7.87
N THR A 458 -28.74 6.76 -7.23
CA THR A 458 -29.53 5.70 -7.90
C THR A 458 -30.83 6.25 -8.53
N SER A 459 -31.46 7.24 -7.89
CA SER A 459 -32.70 7.86 -8.36
C SER A 459 -32.52 8.76 -9.58
N MET A 460 -31.29 9.18 -9.91
CA MET A 460 -31.02 10.08 -11.03
C MET A 460 -31.37 9.49 -12.40
N ASN A 461 -31.64 8.18 -12.47
CA ASN A 461 -31.88 7.43 -13.71
C ASN A 461 -33.10 6.50 -13.69
N GLN A 462 -34.01 6.60 -12.72
CA GLN A 462 -35.33 5.99 -12.96
C GLN A 462 -36.03 6.77 -14.07
N PRO A 463 -36.51 6.13 -15.16
CA PRO A 463 -37.41 6.80 -16.08
C PRO A 463 -38.59 7.30 -15.24
N LYS A 464 -38.94 8.59 -15.37
CA LYS A 464 -40.15 9.12 -14.75
C LYS A 464 -41.29 8.17 -15.15
N GLN A 465 -41.92 7.52 -14.17
CA GLN A 465 -43.24 6.96 -14.42
C GLN A 465 -44.08 8.14 -14.88
N GLU A 466 -44.52 8.11 -16.13
CA GLU A 466 -45.61 8.96 -16.58
C GLU A 466 -46.80 8.61 -15.68
N GLU A 467 -47.09 9.49 -14.72
CA GLU A 467 -48.40 9.56 -14.11
C GLU A 467 -49.38 9.82 -15.25
N ASN A 468 -49.94 8.73 -15.78
CA ASN A 468 -51.11 8.74 -16.64
C ASN A 468 -52.26 9.35 -15.85
N HIS A 469 -52.31 10.68 -15.79
CA HIS A 469 -53.54 11.41 -15.56
C HIS A 469 -54.46 11.13 -16.75
N SER A 470 -55.19 10.02 -16.65
CA SER A 470 -56.37 9.76 -17.45
C SER A 470 -57.35 10.91 -17.22
N GLY A 471 -57.34 11.87 -18.16
CA GLY A 471 -58.33 12.92 -18.25
C GLY A 471 -59.72 12.29 -18.41
N ILE A 472 -60.48 12.27 -17.32
CA ILE A 472 -61.91 11.94 -17.34
C ILE A 472 -62.61 13.09 -18.08
N TRP A 473 -62.85 12.88 -19.38
CA TRP A 473 -63.82 13.65 -20.16
C TRP A 473 -65.24 13.31 -19.66
N GLN A 474 -65.79 14.12 -18.75
CA GLN A 474 -67.24 14.12 -18.56
C GLN A 474 -67.92 14.95 -19.66
N ARG A 475 -68.55 14.23 -20.60
CA ARG A 475 -69.56 14.79 -21.52
C ARG A 475 -70.76 15.30 -20.71
N LYS A 476 -70.97 16.62 -20.67
CA LYS A 476 -72.30 17.19 -20.36
C LYS A 476 -73.23 16.95 -21.55
N LYS A 477 -74.33 16.23 -21.31
CA LYS A 477 -75.52 16.25 -22.19
C LYS A 477 -76.27 17.58 -21.96
N PRO A 478 -76.82 18.23 -23.01
CA PRO A 478 -77.74 19.34 -22.85
C PRO A 478 -79.15 18.80 -22.56
N GLY A 479 -79.78 19.32 -21.50
CA GLY A 479 -81.21 19.16 -21.23
C GLY A 479 -81.96 20.36 -21.81
N MET A 480 -82.99 20.07 -22.60
CA MET A 480 -84.07 20.98 -22.96
C MET A 480 -84.84 21.37 -21.70
N GLU A 481 -85.04 22.67 -21.48
CA GLU A 481 -86.35 23.32 -21.34
C GLU A 481 -86.19 24.82 -21.64
#